data_AF-A0A1V2GM38-F1
#
_entry.id   AF-A0A1V2GM38-F1
#
_cell.length_a   1.000
_cell.length_b   1.000
_cell.length_c   1.000
_cell.angle_alpha   90.00
_cell.angle_beta   90.00
_cell.angle_gamma   90.00
#
_symmetry.space_group_name_H-M   'P 1'
#
loop_
_entity.id
_entity.type
_entity.pdbx_description
1 polymer ?
#
loop_
_entity_poly.entity_id
_entity_poly.type
_entity_poly.pdbx_seq_one_letter_code
_entity_poly.pdbx_strand_id
1 'polypeptide(L)' 'MSRKMTGIVKTFDRKSGKGFIIPSDGRKEVQVHISAFTPRDAEVLIPGLRVEFCRVNGL' A
#
# COMPACT_ATOMS: atom_id res chain seq x y z
N MET A 1 4.44 -15.94 8.87
CA MET A 1 3.53 -15.02 9.59
C MET A 1 3.58 -13.66 8.92
N SER A 2 2.57 -13.28 8.13
CA SER A 2 2.48 -11.93 7.56
C SER A 2 2.05 -10.95 8.66
N ARG A 3 2.92 -10.01 9.00
CA ARG A 3 2.63 -9.03 10.06
C ARG A 3 1.73 -7.93 9.48
N LYS A 4 0.52 -7.80 10.02
CA LYS A 4 -0.39 -6.67 9.72
C LYS A 4 0.27 -5.37 10.17
N MET A 5 0.17 -4.34 9.33
CA MET A 5 0.77 -3.04 9.53
C MET A 5 -0.16 -1.96 9.03
N THR A 6 -0.13 -0.78 9.64
CA THR A 6 -0.87 0.39 9.17
C THR A 6 0.06 1.39 8.50
N GLY A 7 -0.48 2.20 7.59
CA GLY A 7 0.27 3.28 6.96
C GLY A 7 -0.63 4.29 6.27
N ILE A 8 -0.01 5.29 5.67
CA ILE A 8 -0.68 6.32 4.89
C ILE A 8 -0.25 6.19 3.43
N VAL A 9 -1.19 6.18 2.50
CA VAL A 9 -0.90 6.20 1.07
C VAL A 9 -0.22 7.52 0.74
N LYS A 10 1.01 7.46 0.23
CA LYS A 10 1.75 8.64 -0.21
C LYS A 10 1.40 9.00 -1.64
N THR A 11 1.51 8.03 -2.52
CA THR A 11 1.20 8.16 -3.95
C THR A 11 0.64 6.85 -4.47
N PHE A 12 -0.27 6.94 -5.44
CA PHE A 12 -0.75 5.80 -6.19
C PHE A 12 -1.09 6.25 -7.61
N ASP A 13 -0.42 5.65 -8.59
CA ASP A 13 -0.70 5.87 -10.00
C ASP A 13 -1.51 4.68 -10.53
N ARG A 14 -2.78 4.95 -10.84
CA ARG A 14 -3.71 3.95 -11.39
C ARG A 14 -3.31 3.48 -12.79
N LYS A 15 -2.60 4.31 -13.57
CA LYS A 15 -2.18 3.95 -14.93
C LYS A 15 -1.07 2.91 -14.90
N SER A 16 -0.05 3.11 -14.06
CA SER A 16 1.03 2.13 -13.88
C SER A 16 0.69 1.02 -12.88
N GLY A 17 -0.36 1.19 -12.06
CA GLY A 17 -0.75 0.25 -11.02
C GLY A 17 0.23 0.19 -9.85
N LYS A 18 1.03 1.24 -9.64
CA LYS A 18 2.09 1.30 -8.63
C LYS A 18 1.89 2.48 -7.69
N GLY A 19 2.32 2.31 -6.45
CA GLY A 19 2.30 3.37 -5.46
C GLY A 19 3.25 3.13 -4.30
N PHE A 20 3.17 4.03 -3.32
CA PHE A 20 3.93 3.96 -2.09
C PHE A 20 3.04 4.23 -0.88
N ILE A 21 3.30 3.48 0.19
CA ILE A 21 2.68 3.66 1.49
C ILE A 21 3.78 4.00 2.49
N ILE A 22 3.56 5.02 3.31
CA ILE A 22 4.42 5.35 4.45
C ILE A 22 3.90 4.55 5.66
N PRO A 23 4.64 3.55 6.14
CA PRO A 23 4.24 2.80 7.32
C PRO A 23 4.18 3.67 8.57
N SER A 24 3.24 3.40 9.48
CA SER A 24 3.17 4.09 10.77
C SER A 24 4.32 3.73 11.72
N ASP A 25 5.08 2.66 11.45
CA ASP A 25 6.21 2.21 12.27
C ASP A 25 7.51 2.98 12.00
N GLY A 26 7.46 4.02 11.15
CA GLY A 26 8.61 4.87 10.83
C GLY A 26 9.65 4.21 9.91
N ARG A 27 9.38 3.02 9.37
CA ARG A 27 10.26 2.37 8.40
C ARG A 27 10.20 3.03 7.03
N LYS A 28 11.09 2.57 6.14
CA LYS A 28 11.10 2.97 4.73
C LYS A 28 9.75 2.73 4.07
N GLU A 29 9.46 3.58 3.09
CA GLU A 29 8.27 3.51 2.25
C GLU A 29 8.15 2.13 1.62
N VAL A 30 6.94 1.59 1.64
CA VAL A 30 6.62 0.29 1.09
C VAL A 30 6.01 0.49 -0.28
N GLN A 31 6.62 -0.10 -1.30
CA GLN A 31 6.04 -0.13 -2.63
C GLN A 31 4.79 -1.00 -2.62
N VAL A 32 3.73 -0.51 -3.25
CA VAL A 32 2.49 -1.26 -3.43
C VAL A 32 2.20 -1.42 -4.91
N HIS A 33 1.68 -2.59 -5.28
CA HIS A 33 1.23 -2.91 -6.63
C HIS A 33 -0.27 -3.18 -6.61
N ILE A 34 -0.98 -2.83 -7.69
CA ILE A 34 -2.42 -3.00 -7.82
C ILE A 34 -2.86 -4.47 -7.65
N SER A 35 -1.98 -5.43 -7.93
CA SER A 35 -2.24 -6.87 -7.71
C SER A 35 -2.46 -7.23 -6.24
N ALA A 36 -2.06 -6.38 -5.30
CA ALA A 36 -2.33 -6.58 -3.88
C ALA A 36 -3.77 -6.20 -3.48
N PHE A 37 -4.54 -5.61 -4.40
CA PHE A 37 -5.90 -5.11 -4.17
C PHE A 37 -6.91 -5.86 -5.04
N THR A 38 -8.13 -5.95 -4.55
CA THR A 38 -9.24 -6.29 -5.44
C THR A 38 -9.61 -5.07 -6.29
N PRO A 39 -10.27 -5.26 -7.45
CA PRO A 39 -10.63 -4.16 -8.34
C PRO A 39 -11.44 -3.04 -7.66
N ARG A 40 -12.24 -3.38 -6.63
CA ARG A 40 -13.03 -2.40 -5.86
C ARG A 40 -12.16 -1.60 -4.88
N ASP A 41 -11.15 -2.23 -4.29
CA ASP A 41 -10.28 -1.58 -3.30
C ASP A 41 -9.26 -0.63 -3.96
N ALA A 42 -8.85 -0.94 -5.19
CA ALA A 42 -7.93 -0.11 -5.96
C ALA A 42 -8.49 1.28 -6.31
N GLU A 43 -9.83 1.43 -6.35
CA GLU A 43 -10.46 2.73 -6.61
C GLU A 43 -10.30 3.72 -5.46
N VAL A 44 -10.07 3.21 -4.24
CA VAL A 44 -10.08 3.99 -3.00
C VAL A 44 -8.67 4.45 -2.61
N LEU A 45 -7.61 3.99 -3.28
CA LEU A 45 -6.22 4.38 -2.96
C LEU A 45 -5.92 5.81 -3.39
N ILE A 46 -6.18 6.73 -2.45
CA ILE A 46 -5.96 8.16 -2.62
C ILE A 46 -4.84 8.59 -1.65
N PRO A 47 -3.92 9.48 -2.07
CA PRO A 47 -2.94 10.07 -1.16
C PRO A 47 -3.58 10.62 0.13
N GLY A 48 -2.97 10.33 1.28
CA GLY A 48 -3.49 10.70 2.60
C GLY A 48 -4.43 9.67 3.23
N LEU A 49 -4.89 8.66 2.48
CA LEU A 49 -5.72 7.60 3.04
C LEU A 49 -4.92 6.71 4.00
N ARG A 50 -5.49 6.44 5.18
CA ARG A 50 -4.96 5.46 6.12
C ARG A 50 -5.40 4.06 5.71
N VAL A 51 -4.45 3.14 5.60
CA VAL A 51 -4.68 1.75 5.16
C VAL A 51 -4.04 0.76 6.14
N GLU A 52 -4.63 -0.43 6.25
CA GLU A 52 -4.02 -1.60 6.85
C GLU A 52 -3.54 -2.53 5.73
N PHE A 53 -2.32 -3.04 5.83
CA PHE A 53 -1.73 -3.92 4.85
C PHE A 53 -0.82 -4.97 5.51
N CYS A 54 -0.63 -6.09 4.84
CA CYS A 54 0.37 -7.07 5.22
C CYS A 54 1.56 -6.95 4.27
N ARG A 55 2.74 -6.65 4.80
CA ARG A 55 3.96 -6.67 3.98
C ARG A 55 4.29 -8.13 3.64
N VAL A 56 4.17 -8.46 2.37
CA VAL A 56 4.70 -9.71 1.81
C VAL A 56 6.14 -9.42 1.41
N ASN A 57 7.11 -10.01 2.11
CA ASN A 57 8.48 -10.01 1.61
C ASN A 57 8.48 -10.99 0.42
N GLY A 58 8.60 -10.45 -0.80
CA GLY A 58 8.91 -11.28 -1.96
C GLY A 58 10.22 -12.02 -1.71
N LEU A 59 10.23 -13.31 -2.08
CA LEU A 59 11.44 -14.14 -2.18
C LEU A 59 12.51 -13.44 -3.03
#